data_AF-A0A0R3EIQ9-F1
#
_entry.id   AF-A0A0R3EIQ9-F1
#
_cell.length_a   1.000
_cell.length_b   1.000
_cell.length_c   1.000
_cell.angle_alpha   90.00
_cell.angle_beta   90.00
_cell.angle_gamma   90.00
#
_symmetry.space_group_name_H-M   'P 1'
#
loop_
_entity.id
_entity.type
_entity.pdbx_description
1 polymer ?
#
loop_
_entity_poly.entity_id
_entity_poly.type
_entity_poly.pdbx_seq_one_letter_code
_entity_poly.pdbx_strand_id
1 'polypeptide(L)'
;MNRMLRRNVLALLVIALLTPAYLFWVIQARYDEYAKVQHPDPDIVVAHHQSATLHGVIWSVKGILRENKSRSYSDRNKPLPQGTEILRVGFERTVVPGQQPPSPQACTPTLISGTTRWSRQTNGYSVTIDGTTTELDSVTVGPEGTNGTCQEDGVFQSGFLVPKGTRPDAIDVHILWGKSDSQTVRFQLVG
;
A
#
# COMPACT_ATOMS: atom_id res chain seq x y z
N MET A 1 16.47 -13.79 -55.19
CA MET A 1 16.43 -13.22 -53.82
C MET A 1 17.87 -13.01 -53.35
N ASN A 2 18.33 -11.77 -53.22
CA ASN A 2 19.74 -11.44 -53.04
C ASN A 2 20.28 -11.97 -51.69
N ARG A 3 21.51 -12.52 -51.69
CA ARG A 3 22.18 -13.14 -50.53
C ARG A 3 22.26 -12.21 -49.31
N MET A 4 22.38 -10.90 -49.56
CA MET A 4 22.34 -9.84 -48.53
C MET A 4 20.98 -9.78 -47.82
N LEU A 5 19.88 -9.88 -48.57
CA LEU A 5 18.52 -9.82 -48.03
C LEU A 5 18.22 -11.01 -47.12
N ARG A 6 18.62 -12.22 -47.51
CA ARG A 6 18.49 -13.43 -46.67
C ARG A 6 19.29 -13.33 -45.37
N ARG A 7 20.51 -12.78 -45.43
CA ARG A 7 21.37 -12.58 -44.24
C ARG A 7 20.77 -11.56 -43.28
N ASN A 8 20.25 -10.45 -43.80
CA ASN A 8 19.63 -9.40 -42.98
C ASN A 8 18.33 -9.88 -42.33
N VAL A 9 17.51 -10.66 -43.04
CA VAL A 9 16.28 -11.25 -42.48
C VAL A 9 16.61 -12.27 -41.38
N LEU A 10 17.64 -13.10 -41.56
CA LEU A 10 18.06 -14.06 -40.53
C LEU A 10 18.57 -13.34 -39.27
N ALA A 11 19.38 -12.30 -39.45
CA ALA A 11 19.88 -11.49 -38.33
C ALA A 11 18.74 -10.80 -37.57
N LEU A 12 17.76 -10.24 -38.29
CA LEU A 12 16.58 -9.62 -37.66
C LEU A 12 15.73 -10.64 -36.90
N LEU A 13 15.55 -11.86 -37.42
CA LEU A 13 14.84 -12.93 -36.72
C LEU A 13 15.56 -13.35 -35.44
N VAL A 14 16.88 -13.45 -35.49
CA VAL A 14 17.70 -13.79 -34.31
C VAL A 14 17.59 -12.67 -33.26
N ILE A 15 17.67 -11.41 -33.66
CA ILE A 15 17.47 -10.28 -32.74
C ILE A 15 16.05 -10.29 -32.17
N ALA A 16 15.03 -10.47 -33.01
CA ALA A 16 13.63 -10.51 -32.59
C ALA A 16 13.31 -11.66 -31.62
N LEU A 17 14.08 -12.76 -31.63
CA LEU A 17 13.97 -13.85 -30.66
C LEU A 17 14.80 -13.59 -29.40
N LEU A 18 16.04 -13.12 -29.56
CA LEU A 18 16.96 -12.92 -28.43
C LEU A 18 16.56 -11.73 -27.56
N THR A 19 16.02 -10.65 -28.13
CA THR A 19 15.60 -9.47 -27.37
C THR A 19 14.49 -9.78 -26.36
N PRO A 20 13.32 -10.36 -26.71
CA PRO A 20 12.30 -10.70 -25.72
C PRO A 20 12.78 -11.75 -24.72
N ALA A 21 13.60 -12.72 -25.14
CA ALA A 21 14.22 -13.65 -24.21
C ALA A 21 15.13 -12.92 -23.20
N TYR A 22 15.98 -12.00 -23.64
CA TYR A 22 16.83 -11.21 -22.76
C TYR A 22 16.01 -10.32 -21.80
N LEU A 23 14.97 -9.65 -22.30
CA LEU A 23 14.06 -8.85 -21.46
C LEU A 23 13.41 -9.72 -20.38
N PHE A 24 12.89 -10.89 -20.75
CA PHE A 24 12.20 -11.80 -19.84
C PHE A 24 13.16 -12.42 -18.81
N TRP A 25 14.32 -12.91 -19.22
CA TRP A 25 15.22 -13.62 -18.30
C TRP A 25 16.10 -12.70 -17.45
N VAL A 26 16.52 -11.54 -17.97
CA VAL A 26 17.48 -10.66 -17.28
C VAL A 26 16.80 -9.46 -16.66
N ILE A 27 15.94 -8.76 -17.41
CA ILE A 27 15.30 -7.54 -16.89
C ILE A 27 14.21 -7.88 -15.90
N GLN A 28 13.36 -8.88 -16.20
CA GLN A 28 12.29 -9.27 -15.28
C GLN A 28 12.83 -9.80 -13.96
N ALA A 29 13.85 -10.67 -13.97
CA ALA A 29 14.45 -11.18 -12.74
C ALA A 29 15.02 -10.06 -11.84
N ARG A 30 15.68 -9.06 -12.45
CA ARG A 30 16.17 -7.87 -11.72
C ARG A 30 15.03 -6.99 -11.23
N TYR A 31 13.96 -6.88 -12.01
CA TYR A 31 12.76 -6.15 -11.62
C TYR A 31 12.07 -6.84 -10.44
N ASP A 32 11.97 -8.18 -10.44
CA ASP A 32 11.38 -8.96 -9.36
C ASP A 32 12.21 -8.82 -8.08
N GLU A 33 13.54 -8.83 -8.19
CA GLU A 33 14.44 -8.58 -7.06
C GLU A 33 14.28 -7.14 -6.52
N TYR A 34 14.26 -6.14 -7.40
CA TYR A 34 13.99 -4.75 -7.03
C TYR A 34 12.60 -4.56 -6.41
N ALA A 35 11.58 -5.22 -6.98
CA ALA A 35 10.21 -5.18 -6.51
C ALA A 35 10.09 -5.82 -5.12
N LYS A 36 10.83 -6.88 -4.82
CA LYS A 36 10.90 -7.47 -3.47
C LYS A 36 11.54 -6.54 -2.45
N VAL A 37 12.51 -5.72 -2.87
CA VAL A 37 13.13 -4.70 -1.99
C VAL A 37 12.18 -3.54 -1.73
N GLN A 38 11.45 -3.10 -2.76
CA GLN A 38 10.49 -1.98 -2.63
C GLN A 38 9.16 -2.40 -1.99
N HIS A 39 8.75 -3.64 -2.22
CA HIS A 39 7.46 -4.22 -1.82
C HIS A 39 7.70 -5.66 -1.34
N PRO A 40 8.26 -5.83 -0.13
CA PRO A 40 8.48 -7.15 0.43
C PRO A 40 7.16 -7.91 0.57
N ASP A 41 7.22 -9.23 0.38
CA ASP A 41 6.10 -10.10 0.70
C ASP A 41 5.74 -9.95 2.19
N PRO A 42 4.45 -9.96 2.55
CA PRO A 42 4.06 -9.82 3.93
C PRO A 42 4.50 -11.05 4.73
N ASP A 43 4.97 -10.82 5.96
CA ASP A 43 5.37 -11.87 6.89
C ASP A 43 4.15 -12.69 7.37
N ILE A 44 3.00 -12.01 7.51
CA ILE A 44 1.74 -12.61 7.93
C ILE A 44 0.63 -12.11 7.00
N VAL A 45 -0.25 -13.03 6.59
CA VAL A 45 -1.49 -12.70 5.89
C VAL A 45 -2.67 -13.04 6.80
N VAL A 46 -3.50 -12.03 7.08
CA VAL A 46 -4.72 -12.13 7.87
C VAL A 46 -5.90 -12.09 6.91
N ALA A 47 -6.70 -13.16 6.93
CA ALA A 47 -7.88 -13.26 6.09
C ALA A 47 -8.94 -12.21 6.47
N HIS A 48 -9.86 -11.92 5.54
CA HIS A 48 -10.92 -10.95 5.76
C HIS A 48 -11.77 -11.32 7.00
N HIS A 49 -12.11 -10.31 7.81
CA HIS A 49 -12.78 -10.46 9.12
C HIS A 49 -12.05 -11.31 10.17
N GLN A 50 -10.78 -11.65 9.95
CA GLN A 50 -9.96 -12.30 10.97
C GLN A 50 -9.08 -11.28 11.70
N SER A 51 -8.52 -11.75 12.82
CA SER A 51 -7.56 -11.00 13.63
C SER A 51 -6.24 -11.76 13.72
N ALA A 52 -5.15 -11.04 13.98
CA ALA A 52 -3.86 -11.62 14.31
C ALA A 52 -3.31 -11.04 15.60
N THR A 53 -2.64 -11.87 16.40
CA THR A 53 -1.95 -11.42 17.61
C THR A 53 -0.49 -11.15 17.29
N LEU A 54 -0.06 -9.90 17.45
CA LEU A 54 1.30 -9.43 17.19
C LEU A 54 1.84 -8.82 18.47
N HIS A 55 2.96 -9.36 18.99
CA HIS A 55 3.60 -8.87 20.21
C HIS A 55 2.65 -8.71 21.41
N GLY A 56 1.60 -9.53 21.50
CA GLY A 56 0.61 -9.44 22.58
C GLY A 56 -0.53 -8.44 22.39
N VAL A 57 -0.66 -7.90 21.18
CA VAL A 57 -1.79 -7.07 20.76
C VAL A 57 -2.56 -7.82 19.67
N ILE A 58 -3.87 -7.92 19.83
CA ILE A 58 -4.78 -8.42 18.81
C ILE A 58 -5.06 -7.27 17.83
N TRP A 59 -4.78 -7.50 16.56
CA TRP A 59 -5.04 -6.57 15.46
C TRP A 59 -6.14 -7.13 14.58
N SER A 60 -7.11 -6.29 14.25
CA SER A 60 -8.14 -6.61 13.25
C SER A 60 -8.53 -5.38 12.46
N VAL A 61 -9.07 -5.60 11.25
CA VAL A 61 -9.66 -4.51 10.46
C VAL A 61 -11.07 -4.25 10.99
N LYS A 62 -11.29 -3.04 11.51
CA LYS A 62 -12.59 -2.58 11.98
C LYS A 62 -13.52 -2.22 10.83
N GLY A 63 -12.97 -1.68 9.74
CA GLY A 63 -13.72 -1.34 8.55
C GLY A 63 -13.05 -0.27 7.68
N ILE A 64 -13.75 0.05 6.59
CA ILE A 64 -13.32 1.05 5.61
C ILE A 64 -14.37 2.16 5.54
N LEU A 65 -13.93 3.40 5.71
CA LEU A 65 -14.74 4.60 5.50
C LEU A 65 -14.34 5.28 4.20
N ARG A 66 -15.32 5.69 3.40
CA ARG A 66 -15.12 6.47 2.18
C ARG A 66 -15.55 7.91 2.40
N GLU A 67 -14.70 8.86 2.04
CA GLU A 67 -14.94 10.28 2.29
C GLU A 67 -14.68 11.10 1.03
N ASN A 68 -15.54 12.11 0.80
CA ASN A 68 -15.46 12.99 -0.38
C ASN A 68 -14.91 14.40 -0.05
N LYS A 69 -14.46 14.62 1.19
CA LYS A 69 -13.88 15.87 1.68
C LYS A 69 -12.66 15.58 2.54
N SER A 70 -11.67 16.47 2.51
CA SER A 70 -10.53 16.34 3.41
C SER A 70 -10.91 16.73 4.84
N ARG A 71 -10.40 15.98 5.82
CA ARG A 71 -10.44 16.36 7.24
C ARG A 71 -9.06 16.87 7.66
N SER A 72 -8.47 17.81 6.93
CA SER A 72 -7.19 18.38 7.35
C SER A 72 -7.37 19.36 8.51
N TYR A 73 -6.32 19.56 9.32
CA TYR A 73 -6.32 20.55 10.40
C TYR A 73 -6.40 21.98 9.88
N SER A 74 -5.81 22.26 8.71
CA SER A 74 -5.77 23.60 8.11
C SER A 74 -7.02 23.94 7.32
N ASP A 75 -7.68 22.95 6.71
CA ASP A 75 -8.88 23.19 5.90
C ASP A 75 -9.78 21.94 5.85
N ARG A 76 -10.77 21.89 6.75
CA ARG A 76 -11.77 20.81 6.84
C ARG A 76 -12.82 20.85 5.73
N ASN A 77 -12.84 21.91 4.92
CA ASN A 77 -13.87 22.12 3.90
C ASN A 77 -13.30 22.13 2.48
N LYS A 78 -11.99 22.02 2.30
CA LYS A 78 -11.37 21.90 0.98
C LYS A 78 -11.95 20.68 0.25
N PRO A 79 -12.56 20.88 -0.93
CA PRO A 79 -13.00 19.77 -1.76
C PRO A 79 -11.79 18.93 -2.16
N LEU A 80 -11.99 17.62 -2.25
CA LEU A 80 -10.96 16.74 -2.81
C LEU A 80 -10.78 17.04 -4.30
N PRO A 81 -9.59 16.77 -4.86
CA PRO A 81 -9.38 16.78 -6.30
C PRO A 81 -10.48 16.02 -7.04
N GLN A 82 -10.86 16.53 -8.22
CA GLN A 82 -11.90 15.89 -9.03
C GLN A 82 -11.52 14.43 -9.35
N GLY A 83 -12.50 13.54 -9.21
CA GLY A 83 -12.31 12.12 -9.48
C GLY A 83 -11.59 11.36 -8.37
N THR A 84 -11.29 11.98 -7.23
CA THR A 84 -10.66 11.32 -6.07
C THR A 84 -11.64 11.11 -4.92
N GLU A 85 -11.30 10.20 -4.03
CA GLU A 85 -11.90 10.04 -2.71
C GLU A 85 -10.83 9.69 -1.67
N ILE A 86 -11.14 9.89 -0.39
CA ILE A 86 -10.34 9.37 0.71
C ILE A 86 -10.91 8.01 1.11
N LEU A 87 -10.05 6.99 1.09
CA LEU A 87 -10.32 5.71 1.75
C LEU A 87 -9.61 5.66 3.09
N ARG A 88 -10.35 5.37 4.14
CA ARG A 88 -9.81 5.28 5.49
C ARG A 88 -10.02 3.90 6.05
N VAL A 89 -8.93 3.22 6.37
CA VAL A 89 -8.97 1.90 6.99
C VAL A 89 -8.75 2.06 8.49
N GLY A 90 -9.71 1.57 9.26
CA GLY A 90 -9.63 1.50 10.72
C GLY A 90 -9.15 0.13 11.17
N PHE A 91 -8.23 0.11 12.11
CA PHE A 91 -7.68 -1.07 12.77
C PHE A 91 -8.05 -1.02 14.24
N GLU A 92 -8.68 -2.08 14.72
CA GLU A 92 -8.88 -2.28 16.15
C GLU A 92 -7.66 -2.97 16.74
N ARG A 93 -7.16 -2.40 17.83
CA ARG A 93 -6.01 -2.91 18.58
C ARG A 93 -6.42 -3.15 20.02
N THR A 94 -6.28 -4.39 20.47
CA THR A 94 -6.64 -4.78 21.82
C THR A 94 -5.50 -5.54 22.46
N VAL A 95 -5.00 -5.05 23.60
CA VAL A 95 -3.97 -5.75 24.37
C VAL A 95 -4.54 -7.05 24.92
N VAL A 96 -3.81 -8.16 24.75
CA VAL A 96 -4.18 -9.46 25.33
C VAL A 96 -4.15 -9.34 26.86
N PRO A 97 -5.21 -9.77 27.58
CA PRO A 97 -5.25 -9.67 29.04
C PRO A 97 -4.03 -10.28 29.72
N GLY A 98 -3.44 -9.52 30.66
CA GLY A 98 -2.25 -9.95 31.41
C GLY A 98 -0.92 -9.78 30.68
N GLN A 99 -0.91 -9.17 29.49
CA GLN A 99 0.31 -8.84 28.77
C GLN A 99 0.61 -7.34 28.82
N GLN A 100 1.90 -7.00 28.73
CA GLN A 100 2.39 -5.64 28.61
C GLN A 100 3.22 -5.52 27.34
N PRO A 101 2.57 -5.34 26.18
CA PRO A 101 3.22 -5.40 24.88
C PRO A 101 4.14 -4.18 24.67
N PRO A 102 5.24 -4.33 23.91
CA PRO A 102 6.01 -3.17 23.48
C PRO A 102 5.15 -2.31 22.54
N SER A 103 5.17 -0.99 22.77
CA SER A 103 4.52 -0.05 21.84
C SER A 103 5.33 -0.01 20.54
N PRO A 104 4.68 -0.11 19.35
CA PRO A 104 5.36 0.13 18.09
C PRO A 104 6.03 1.51 18.08
N GLN A 105 7.16 1.66 17.40
CA GLN A 105 7.77 2.96 17.09
C GLN A 105 7.06 3.63 15.92
N ALA A 106 6.65 2.86 14.91
CA ALA A 106 5.95 3.37 13.74
C ALA A 106 5.10 2.28 13.07
N CYS A 107 4.04 2.70 12.38
CA CYS A 107 3.32 1.86 11.42
C CYS A 107 3.17 2.58 10.10
N THR A 108 3.58 1.92 9.02
CA THR A 108 3.51 2.44 7.65
C THR A 108 2.56 1.57 6.85
N PRO A 109 1.31 2.02 6.67
CA PRO A 109 0.32 1.27 5.94
C PRO A 109 0.38 1.57 4.43
N THR A 110 0.14 0.53 3.63
CA THR A 110 0.10 0.58 2.16
C THR A 110 -1.19 -0.09 1.69
N LEU A 111 -2.09 0.68 1.09
CA LEU A 111 -3.34 0.18 0.52
C LEU A 111 -3.08 -0.48 -0.84
N ILE A 112 -3.71 -1.63 -1.09
CA ILE A 112 -3.50 -2.44 -2.29
C ILE A 112 -4.83 -2.62 -3.02
N SER A 113 -4.85 -2.38 -4.33
CA SER A 113 -5.95 -2.74 -5.25
C SER A 113 -5.35 -3.28 -6.54
N GLY A 114 -5.48 -4.59 -6.77
CA GLY A 114 -4.81 -5.32 -7.82
C GLY A 114 -3.29 -5.11 -7.76
N THR A 115 -2.74 -4.51 -8.82
CA THR A 115 -1.31 -4.17 -8.91
C THR A 115 -0.99 -2.78 -8.36
N THR A 116 -2.00 -1.96 -8.06
CA THR A 116 -1.81 -0.58 -7.60
C THR A 116 -1.63 -0.53 -6.09
N ARG A 117 -0.67 0.28 -5.65
CA ARG A 117 -0.34 0.50 -4.24
C ARG A 117 -0.37 1.98 -3.91
N TRP A 118 -0.99 2.34 -2.79
CA TRP A 118 -0.98 3.70 -2.25
C TRP A 118 -0.38 3.68 -0.85
N SER A 119 0.66 4.47 -0.65
CA SER A 119 1.26 4.72 0.65
C SER A 119 1.36 6.23 0.87
N ARG A 120 1.48 6.64 2.13
CA ARG A 120 1.76 8.04 2.45
C ARG A 120 3.18 8.38 1.97
N GLN A 121 3.32 9.42 1.17
CA GLN A 121 4.61 9.94 0.73
C GLN A 121 5.11 11.02 1.70
N THR A 122 6.40 11.33 1.65
CA THR A 122 7.05 12.35 2.50
C THR A 122 6.36 13.72 2.40
N ASN A 123 5.83 14.05 1.21
CA ASN A 123 5.19 15.34 0.92
C ASN A 123 3.66 15.28 0.94
N GLY A 124 3.05 14.20 1.45
CA GLY A 124 1.60 14.03 1.51
C GLY A 124 1.09 12.84 0.69
N TYR A 125 0.03 13.05 -0.06
CA TYR A 125 -0.65 12.03 -0.85
C TYR A 125 -0.71 12.49 -2.31
N SER A 126 -0.31 11.64 -3.23
CA SER A 126 -0.40 11.92 -4.67
C SER A 126 -1.21 10.82 -5.36
N VAL A 127 -2.02 11.22 -6.33
CA VAL A 127 -2.79 10.30 -7.16
C VAL A 127 -2.79 10.80 -8.60
N THR A 128 -2.53 9.89 -9.54
CA THR A 128 -2.59 10.20 -10.97
C THR A 128 -3.90 9.68 -11.53
N ILE A 129 -4.70 10.58 -12.11
CA ILE A 129 -5.96 10.26 -12.82
C ILE A 129 -5.82 10.80 -14.23
N ASP A 130 -6.03 9.96 -15.24
CA ASP A 130 -5.99 10.33 -16.65
C ASP A 130 -4.72 11.11 -17.06
N GLY A 131 -3.56 10.72 -16.51
CA GLY A 131 -2.26 11.36 -16.77
C GLY A 131 -2.01 12.66 -15.98
N THR A 132 -2.96 13.11 -15.16
CA THR A 132 -2.82 14.28 -14.29
C THR A 132 -2.56 13.84 -12.86
N THR A 133 -1.39 14.21 -12.31
CA THR A 133 -1.06 13.97 -10.90
C THR A 133 -1.64 15.09 -10.05
N THR A 134 -2.45 14.74 -9.05
CA THR A 134 -2.90 15.68 -8.03
C THR A 134 -2.33 15.32 -6.67
N GLU A 135 -2.00 16.36 -5.90
CA GLU A 135 -1.41 16.23 -4.58
C GLU A 135 -2.35 16.77 -3.50
N LEU A 136 -2.28 16.15 -2.32
CA LEU A 136 -2.97 16.58 -1.12
C LEU A 136 -2.01 16.49 0.05
N ASP A 137 -1.79 17.62 0.72
CA ASP A 137 -0.81 17.75 1.80
C ASP A 137 -1.11 16.82 2.99
N SER A 138 -2.39 16.48 3.22
CA SER A 138 -2.84 15.87 4.47
C SER A 138 -4.18 15.13 4.34
N VAL A 139 -4.22 13.92 4.90
CA VAL A 139 -5.42 13.09 5.16
C VAL A 139 -5.48 12.77 6.67
N THR A 140 -5.11 13.75 7.50
CA THR A 140 -4.59 13.48 8.85
C THR A 140 -5.65 13.23 9.92
N VAL A 141 -6.80 13.90 9.87
CA VAL A 141 -7.81 13.74 10.95
C VAL A 141 -8.77 12.62 10.58
N GLY A 142 -8.80 11.58 11.42
CA GLY A 142 -9.80 10.52 11.34
C GLY A 142 -11.14 10.94 11.97
N PRO A 143 -12.14 10.06 11.95
CA PRO A 143 -13.34 10.20 12.77
C PRO A 143 -12.98 10.36 14.26
N GLU A 144 -13.92 10.88 15.04
CA GLU A 144 -13.77 10.94 16.50
C GLU A 144 -13.54 9.53 17.09
N GLY A 145 -12.69 9.45 18.13
CA GLY A 145 -12.33 8.18 18.77
C GLY A 145 -11.35 7.32 17.96
N THR A 146 -10.63 7.92 17.00
CA THR A 146 -9.59 7.24 16.23
C THR A 146 -8.24 7.96 16.33
N ASN A 147 -7.16 7.17 16.31
CA ASN A 147 -5.79 7.65 16.42
C ASN A 147 -5.10 7.52 15.06
N GLY A 148 -4.40 8.58 14.63
CA GLY A 148 -3.58 8.54 13.40
C GLY A 148 -2.23 7.84 13.60
N THR A 149 -1.94 7.42 14.83
CA THR A 149 -0.70 6.81 15.29
C THR A 149 -1.03 5.41 15.82
N CYS A 150 -0.14 4.45 15.63
CA CYS A 150 -0.35 3.07 16.06
C CYS A 150 0.34 2.75 17.40
N GLN A 151 0.86 3.77 18.07
CA GLN A 151 1.56 3.64 19.35
C GLN A 151 0.59 3.61 20.52
N GLU A 152 -0.58 4.24 20.36
CA GLU A 152 -1.61 4.39 21.39
C GLU A 152 -2.68 3.31 21.24
N ASP A 153 -3.21 2.85 22.38
CA ASP A 153 -4.31 1.89 22.40
C ASP A 153 -5.59 2.50 21.78
N GLY A 154 -6.46 1.64 21.26
CA GLY A 154 -7.70 2.02 20.59
C GLY A 154 -7.65 1.85 19.08
N VAL A 155 -8.51 2.60 18.38
CA VAL A 155 -8.69 2.44 16.94
C VAL A 155 -7.62 3.24 16.20
N PHE A 156 -6.60 2.54 15.71
CA PHE A 156 -5.65 3.12 14.76
C PHE A 156 -6.34 3.31 13.40
N GLN A 157 -6.10 4.40 12.70
CA GLN A 157 -6.64 4.61 11.37
C GLN A 157 -5.63 5.19 10.41
N SER A 158 -5.76 4.81 9.14
CA SER A 158 -4.97 5.36 8.06
C SER A 158 -5.84 5.74 6.87
N GLY A 159 -5.61 6.95 6.35
CA GLY A 159 -6.32 7.49 5.21
C GLY A 159 -5.45 7.52 3.96
N PHE A 160 -6.05 7.29 2.80
CA PHE A 160 -5.41 7.23 1.49
C PHE A 160 -6.21 8.08 0.51
N LEU A 161 -5.52 8.91 -0.29
CA LEU A 161 -6.13 9.55 -1.45
C LEU A 161 -6.07 8.58 -2.63
N VAL A 162 -7.22 8.23 -3.19
CA VAL A 162 -7.34 7.26 -4.28
C VAL A 162 -8.31 7.74 -5.35
N PRO A 163 -8.30 7.15 -6.56
CA PRO A 163 -9.37 7.36 -7.52
C PRO A 163 -10.74 6.97 -6.94
N LYS A 164 -11.79 7.70 -7.31
CA LYS A 164 -13.14 7.43 -6.88
C LYS A 164 -13.60 6.06 -7.39
N GLY A 165 -14.16 5.25 -6.50
CA GLY A 165 -14.62 3.91 -6.81
C GLY A 165 -13.55 2.84 -6.67
N THR A 166 -12.33 3.18 -6.21
CA THR A 166 -11.28 2.19 -5.92
C THR A 166 -11.80 1.12 -4.95
N ARG A 167 -11.58 -0.16 -5.28
CA ARG A 167 -11.94 -1.30 -4.45
C ARG A 167 -10.65 -1.93 -3.93
N PRO A 168 -10.22 -1.61 -2.71
CA PRO A 168 -8.99 -2.18 -2.18
C PRO A 168 -9.19 -3.65 -1.81
N ASP A 169 -8.23 -4.48 -2.16
CA ASP A 169 -8.26 -5.92 -1.89
C ASP A 169 -7.57 -6.26 -0.57
N ALA A 170 -6.56 -5.47 -0.22
CA ALA A 170 -5.76 -5.69 0.98
C ALA A 170 -5.10 -4.39 1.47
N ILE A 171 -4.56 -4.43 2.68
CA ILE A 171 -3.69 -3.41 3.23
C ILE A 171 -2.51 -4.07 3.92
N ASP A 172 -1.30 -3.67 3.54
CA ASP A 172 -0.08 -4.07 4.24
C ASP A 172 0.21 -3.03 5.31
N VAL A 173 0.45 -3.47 6.54
CA VAL A 173 0.89 -2.61 7.65
C VAL A 173 2.29 -3.06 8.03
N HIS A 174 3.28 -2.23 7.68
CA HIS A 174 4.65 -2.42 8.16
C HIS A 174 4.77 -1.82 9.56
N ILE A 175 4.98 -2.65 10.56
CA ILE A 175 5.06 -2.27 11.97
C ILE A 175 6.51 -2.37 12.40
N LEU A 176 7.04 -1.29 13.00
CA LEU A 176 8.40 -1.21 13.52
C LEU A 176 8.35 -1.09 15.05
N TRP A 177 8.98 -2.00 15.78
CA TRP A 177 9.13 -1.92 17.25
C TRP A 177 10.54 -1.51 17.67
N GLY A 178 11.55 -1.79 16.84
CA GLY A 178 12.94 -1.43 17.08
C GLY A 178 13.81 -1.59 15.84
N LYS A 179 15.10 -1.27 15.93
CA LYS A 179 16.02 -1.22 14.76
C LYS A 179 16.08 -2.51 13.92
N SER A 180 15.86 -3.66 14.55
CA SER A 180 15.89 -4.98 13.91
C SER A 180 14.60 -5.77 14.12
N ASP A 181 13.57 -5.14 14.69
CA ASP A 181 12.29 -5.76 14.98
C ASP A 181 11.19 -5.02 14.23
N SER A 182 10.84 -5.58 13.08
CA SER A 182 9.81 -5.07 12.20
C SER A 182 9.07 -6.22 11.54
N GLN A 183 7.78 -6.05 11.28
CA GLN A 183 6.97 -7.03 10.61
C GLN A 183 5.96 -6.37 9.68
N THR A 184 5.77 -6.94 8.49
CA THR A 184 4.75 -6.54 7.54
C THR A 184 3.58 -7.49 7.62
N VAL A 185 2.41 -6.98 7.99
CA VAL A 185 1.18 -7.79 8.10
C VAL A 185 0.18 -7.34 7.04
N ARG A 186 -0.24 -8.28 6.19
CA ARG A 186 -1.28 -8.06 5.19
C ARG A 186 -2.64 -8.40 5.76
N PHE A 187 -3.54 -7.44 5.80
CA PHE A 187 -4.95 -7.69 6.10
C PHE A 187 -5.74 -7.69 4.79
N GLN A 188 -6.44 -8.80 4.51
CA GLN A 188 -7.36 -8.86 3.38
C GLN A 188 -8.62 -8.06 3.70
N LEU A 189 -9.03 -7.22 2.76
CA LEU A 189 -10.18 -6.31 2.87
C LEU A 189 -11.41 -6.83 2.11
N VAL A 190 -11.22 -7.84 1.27
CA VAL A 190 -12.25 -8.58 0.55
C VAL A 190 -12.00 -10.07 0.72
N GLY A 191 -13.07 -10.86 0.74
CA GLY A 191 -13.06 -12.32 0.80
C GLY A 191 -13.87 -12.92 -0.34
#